data_AF-A0A0F8DE00-F1
#
_entry.id   AF-A0A0F8DE00-F1
#
_cell.length_a   1.000
_cell.length_b   1.000
_cell.length_c   1.000
_cell.angle_alpha   90.00
_cell.angle_beta   90.00
_cell.angle_gamma   90.00
#
_symmetry.space_group_name_H-M   'P 1'
#
loop_
_entity.id
_entity.type
_entity.pdbx_description
1 polymer ?
#
loop_
_entity_poly.entity_id
_entity_poly.type
_entity_poly.pdbx_seq_one_letter_code
_entity_poly.pdbx_strand_id
1 'polypeptide(L)'
;MALTKQQIKIISENPLENRLDDLREILRVNVENPQKEDILDLLGALFVSEAAFYLPSPDGNGNMAGKLSSIPDNVRSGAVGLDEFRPPVRHVVDKSADTDIWEAVFNIINSLSALTPLPSSVALKSKETPSKPSSSRLADNETRVIVEAELSEEIKNCIFRNVEGFWEKFFNSESWCIKQQEMLEGVLTAHDGKKWTAFPKVPDEKPVWDWLQSLEERFLDHAPYKLNTTRTANQFQERKGQVDLFFQRPAAEGSDKFSYKDVLVVGELKRSYDTGRFKANFLQLTRHVRSVFADQPTRRFVHAFSLCGCKMELWIFDRSGAYSSGTFDIHSKPKMLARALVGYATMDDDTMGLDTFIEQQDGHRYVTLDDANGKETRHRLDRLMIRQKAIVCRGTTCYETQDSHVAKFSWTSDKRKLEVEPLKQAEAMGVKGVVRVVAHR
;
A
#
# COMPACT_ATOMS: atom_id res chain seq x y z
N MET A 1 29.49 22.04 -9.15
CA MET A 1 28.76 23.24 -9.59
C MET A 1 28.37 23.92 -8.32
N ALA A 2 28.90 25.11 -8.07
CA ALA A 2 28.68 25.78 -6.80
C ALA A 2 27.18 26.00 -6.56
N LEU A 3 26.71 25.63 -5.38
CA LEU A 3 25.33 25.83 -4.96
C LEU A 3 24.99 27.32 -4.87
N THR A 4 23.77 27.68 -5.28
CA THR A 4 23.26 29.05 -5.14
C THR A 4 22.98 29.38 -3.68
N LYS A 5 22.95 30.68 -3.34
CA LYS A 5 22.59 31.14 -1.98
C LYS A 5 21.24 30.60 -1.51
N GLN A 6 20.27 30.45 -2.42
CA GLN A 6 18.95 29.90 -2.10
C GLN A 6 19.03 28.40 -1.79
N GLN A 7 19.80 27.62 -2.56
CA GLN A 7 20.01 26.18 -2.30
C GLN A 7 20.75 25.95 -0.98
N ILE A 8 21.78 26.75 -0.69
CA ILE A 8 22.51 26.70 0.59
C ILE A 8 21.57 26.97 1.76
N LYS A 9 20.69 27.98 1.62
CA LYS A 9 19.67 28.28 2.63
C LYS A 9 18.73 27.10 2.87
N ILE A 10 18.20 26.50 1.81
CA ILE A 10 17.31 25.32 1.89
C ILE A 10 18.00 24.16 2.61
N ILE A 11 19.26 23.88 2.29
CA ILE A 11 20.05 22.82 2.94
C ILE A 11 20.26 23.12 4.42
N SER A 12 20.57 24.37 4.78
CA SER A 12 20.74 24.76 6.18
C SER A 12 19.45 24.68 7.02
N GLU A 13 18.30 24.92 6.39
CA GLU A 13 16.97 24.81 7.02
C GLU A 13 16.49 23.36 7.12
N ASN A 14 17.09 22.43 6.36
CA ASN A 14 16.69 21.03 6.25
C ASN A 14 17.92 20.10 6.25
N PRO A 15 18.67 20.01 7.36
CA PRO A 15 19.89 19.20 7.42
C PRO A 15 19.62 17.70 7.22
N LEU A 16 20.64 16.97 6.78
CA LEU A 16 20.58 15.51 6.61
C LEU A 16 20.58 14.78 7.97
N GLU A 17 20.92 15.48 9.06
CA GLU A 17 20.95 14.98 10.44
C GLU A 17 21.72 13.64 10.56
N ASN A 18 21.24 12.74 11.41
CA ASN A 18 21.86 11.43 11.65
C ASN A 18 21.47 10.39 10.58
N ARG A 19 20.76 10.78 9.50
CA ARG A 19 20.19 9.85 8.51
C ARG A 19 21.25 9.08 7.72
N LEU A 20 22.46 9.61 7.68
CA LEU A 20 23.59 8.99 7.00
C LEU A 20 24.53 8.27 7.96
N ASP A 21 24.27 8.25 9.27
CA ASP A 21 25.18 7.65 10.26
C ASP A 21 25.33 6.14 10.08
N ASP A 22 24.23 5.42 9.89
CA ASP A 22 24.27 3.97 9.64
C ASP A 22 24.95 3.66 8.30
N LEU A 23 24.72 4.50 7.29
CA LEU A 23 25.34 4.41 5.97
C LEU A 23 26.83 4.72 5.98
N ARG A 24 27.30 5.60 6.85
CA ARG A 24 28.72 5.97 6.99
C ARG A 24 29.56 4.76 7.37
N GLU A 25 29.12 3.97 8.33
CA GLU A 25 29.88 2.79 8.77
C GLU A 25 29.93 1.70 7.69
N ILE A 26 28.89 1.59 6.88
CA ILE A 26 28.83 0.66 5.74
C ILE A 26 29.77 1.14 4.61
N LEU A 27 29.68 2.42 4.23
CA LEU A 27 30.43 3.01 3.12
C LEU A 27 31.95 3.08 3.41
N ARG A 28 32.36 3.15 4.68
CA ARG A 28 33.78 3.14 5.09
C ARG A 28 34.54 1.91 4.62
N VAL A 29 33.87 0.78 4.44
CA VAL A 29 34.53 -0.48 4.07
C VAL A 29 35.00 -0.46 2.61
N ASN A 30 34.29 0.25 1.72
CA ASN A 30 34.50 0.21 0.26
C ASN A 30 34.45 1.60 -0.41
N VAL A 31 35.07 2.61 0.17
CA VAL A 31 35.04 4.02 -0.31
C VAL A 31 35.48 4.15 -1.78
N GLU A 32 36.51 3.41 -2.18
CA GLU A 32 37.10 3.49 -3.53
C GLU A 32 36.38 2.62 -4.57
N ASN A 33 35.54 1.67 -4.13
CA ASN A 33 34.81 0.76 -5.01
C ASN A 33 33.40 0.48 -4.44
N PRO A 34 32.51 1.49 -4.47
CA PRO A 34 31.20 1.38 -3.84
C PRO A 34 30.39 0.25 -4.48
N GLN A 35 29.75 -0.59 -3.67
CA GLN A 35 28.88 -1.63 -4.19
C GLN A 35 27.57 -1.02 -4.66
N LYS A 36 26.88 -1.74 -5.54
CA LYS A 36 25.60 -1.31 -6.11
C LYS A 36 24.56 -1.05 -5.02
N GLU A 37 24.52 -1.91 -4.01
CA GLU A 37 23.63 -1.85 -2.87
C GLU A 37 23.89 -0.59 -2.03
N ASP A 38 25.16 -0.27 -1.78
CA ASP A 38 25.56 0.91 -0.99
C ASP A 38 25.13 2.23 -1.67
N ILE A 39 25.25 2.29 -3.00
CA ILE A 39 24.80 3.45 -3.79
C ILE A 39 23.28 3.59 -3.76
N LEU A 40 22.54 2.48 -3.83
CA LEU A 40 21.09 2.50 -3.76
C LEU A 40 20.61 2.97 -2.38
N ASP A 41 21.27 2.56 -1.31
CA ASP A 41 20.93 2.99 0.05
C ASP A 41 21.28 4.48 0.26
N LEU A 42 22.42 4.96 -0.25
CA LEU A 42 22.77 6.37 -0.24
C LEU A 42 21.74 7.22 -1.00
N LEU A 43 21.35 6.80 -2.22
CA LEU A 43 20.33 7.49 -3.01
C LEU A 43 18.98 7.48 -2.30
N GLY A 44 18.63 6.38 -1.64
CA GLY A 44 17.42 6.26 -0.82
C GLY A 44 17.42 7.25 0.34
N ALA A 45 18.51 7.33 1.10
CA ALA A 45 18.64 8.24 2.24
C ALA A 45 18.59 9.72 1.82
N LEU A 46 19.23 10.07 0.70
CA LEU A 46 19.17 11.42 0.13
C LEU A 46 17.78 11.76 -0.37
N PHE A 47 17.11 10.82 -1.06
CA PHE A 47 15.76 11.01 -1.59
C PHE A 47 14.72 11.30 -0.48
N VAL A 48 14.80 10.61 0.67
CA VAL A 48 13.85 10.78 1.79
C VAL A 48 14.16 11.97 2.71
N SER A 49 15.21 12.72 2.44
CA SER A 49 15.54 13.93 3.19
C SER A 49 14.59 15.08 2.83
N GLU A 50 14.32 15.97 3.80
CA GLU A 50 13.46 17.13 3.55
C GLU A 50 14.07 18.08 2.51
N ALA A 51 15.40 18.25 2.52
CA ALA A 51 16.12 19.04 1.53
C ALA A 51 15.81 18.59 0.09
N ALA A 52 15.68 17.29 -0.18
CA ALA A 52 15.41 16.78 -1.53
C ALA A 52 14.10 17.31 -2.13
N PHE A 53 13.08 17.54 -1.31
CA PHE A 53 11.77 18.00 -1.77
C PHE A 53 11.70 19.51 -2.02
N TYR A 54 12.56 20.27 -1.35
CA TYR A 54 12.62 21.73 -1.48
C TYR A 54 13.71 22.21 -2.45
N LEU A 55 14.77 21.41 -2.65
CA LEU A 55 15.82 21.75 -3.61
C LEU A 55 15.28 21.70 -5.05
N PRO A 56 15.48 22.77 -5.84
CA PRO A 56 15.07 22.77 -7.24
C PRO A 56 15.93 21.82 -8.06
N SER A 57 15.30 21.13 -9.01
CA SER A 57 15.97 20.28 -9.98
C SER A 57 16.94 21.10 -10.85
N PRO A 58 18.13 20.58 -11.23
CA PRO A 58 19.10 21.34 -12.04
C PRO A 58 18.60 21.78 -13.41
N ASP A 59 17.63 21.06 -13.99
CA ASP A 59 17.01 21.36 -15.28
C ASP A 59 15.77 22.28 -15.16
N GLY A 60 15.48 22.77 -13.95
CA GLY A 60 14.32 23.62 -13.66
C GLY A 60 12.97 22.91 -13.70
N ASN A 61 12.93 21.59 -13.91
CA ASN A 61 11.70 20.82 -13.97
C ASN A 61 11.49 19.99 -12.69
N GLY A 62 10.79 20.58 -11.71
CA GLY A 62 10.45 19.93 -10.44
C GLY A 62 11.53 20.08 -9.36
N ASN A 63 11.53 19.15 -8.40
CA ASN A 63 12.45 19.15 -7.26
C ASN A 63 13.47 18.01 -7.33
N MET A 64 14.45 18.06 -6.44
CA MET A 64 15.58 17.14 -6.44
C MET A 64 15.16 15.68 -6.16
N ALA A 65 14.14 15.47 -5.32
CA ALA A 65 13.56 14.16 -5.05
C ALA A 65 13.05 13.48 -6.34
N GLY A 66 12.34 14.22 -7.20
CA GLY A 66 11.85 13.70 -8.48
C GLY A 66 12.96 13.13 -9.35
N LYS A 67 14.12 13.79 -9.43
CA LYS A 67 15.27 13.28 -10.19
C LYS A 67 15.94 12.10 -9.50
N LEU A 68 16.15 12.19 -8.19
CA LEU A 68 16.74 11.11 -7.40
C LEU A 68 15.94 9.81 -7.53
N SER A 69 14.61 9.88 -7.70
CA SER A 69 13.74 8.69 -7.91
C SER A 69 14.01 7.90 -9.20
N SER A 70 14.66 8.52 -10.19
CA SER A 70 14.94 7.92 -11.51
C SER A 70 16.33 7.30 -11.63
N ILE A 71 17.25 7.69 -10.75
CA ILE A 71 18.65 7.24 -10.78
C ILE A 71 18.80 5.75 -10.38
N PRO A 72 18.06 5.21 -9.39
CA PRO A 72 18.13 3.81 -9.03
C PRO A 72 17.93 2.84 -10.20
N ASP A 73 17.00 3.14 -11.11
CA ASP A 73 16.73 2.31 -12.30
C ASP A 73 17.94 2.31 -13.27
N ASN A 74 18.63 3.45 -13.38
CA ASN A 74 19.82 3.60 -14.22
C ASN A 74 21.05 2.89 -13.60
N VAL A 75 21.22 2.95 -12.28
CA VAL A 75 22.23 2.18 -11.55
C VAL A 75 21.95 0.68 -11.64
N ARG A 76 20.67 0.28 -11.59
CA ARG A 76 20.25 -1.11 -11.67
C ARG A 76 20.51 -1.75 -13.03
N SER A 77 20.25 -0.99 -14.09
CA SER A 77 20.49 -1.39 -15.49
C SER A 77 21.94 -1.27 -15.93
N GLY A 78 22.82 -0.67 -15.12
CA GLY A 78 24.22 -0.41 -15.48
C GLY A 78 24.38 0.74 -16.48
N ALA A 79 23.33 1.52 -16.72
CA ALA A 79 23.36 2.71 -17.57
C ALA A 79 24.20 3.85 -16.95
N VAL A 80 24.46 3.80 -15.64
CA VAL A 80 25.34 4.73 -14.92
C VAL A 80 26.42 3.94 -14.19
N GLY A 81 27.68 4.32 -14.40
CA GLY A 81 28.81 3.72 -13.71
C GLY A 81 28.80 4.06 -12.22
N LEU A 82 29.11 3.07 -11.37
CA LEU A 82 29.18 3.26 -9.92
C LEU A 82 30.25 4.27 -9.50
N ASP A 83 31.29 4.42 -10.31
CA ASP A 83 32.39 5.37 -10.10
C ASP A 83 31.92 6.83 -10.05
N GLU A 84 30.82 7.17 -10.71
CA GLU A 84 30.21 8.50 -10.70
C GLU A 84 29.72 8.91 -9.31
N PHE A 85 29.47 7.93 -8.43
CA PHE A 85 29.00 8.16 -7.05
C PHE A 85 30.14 8.19 -6.02
N ARG A 86 31.41 8.03 -6.42
CA ARG A 86 32.56 8.16 -5.50
C ARG A 86 32.59 9.51 -4.77
N PRO A 87 32.34 10.67 -5.41
CA PRO A 87 32.37 11.96 -4.72
C PRO A 87 31.37 12.09 -3.56
N PRO A 88 30.05 11.83 -3.72
CA PRO A 88 29.15 11.90 -2.58
C PRO A 88 29.45 10.82 -1.53
N VAL A 89 29.89 9.62 -1.92
CA VAL A 89 30.31 8.58 -0.97
C VAL A 89 31.46 9.07 -0.07
N ARG A 90 32.49 9.70 -0.64
CA ARG A 90 33.60 10.28 0.12
C ARG A 90 33.11 11.37 1.08
N HIS A 91 32.27 12.30 0.61
CA HIS A 91 31.72 13.35 1.48
C HIS A 91 30.92 12.80 2.66
N VAL A 92 30.16 11.73 2.45
CA VAL A 92 29.42 11.07 3.53
C VAL A 92 30.38 10.43 4.54
N VAL A 93 31.37 9.67 4.07
CA VAL A 93 32.38 8.99 4.90
C VAL A 93 33.23 9.96 5.71
N ASP A 94 33.66 11.06 5.08
CA ASP A 94 34.51 12.10 5.67
C ASP A 94 33.73 13.04 6.61
N LYS A 95 32.40 12.84 6.75
CA LYS A 95 31.51 13.73 7.52
C LYS A 95 31.63 15.19 7.06
N SER A 96 31.71 15.40 5.74
CA SER A 96 31.69 16.72 5.11
C SER A 96 30.36 17.44 5.41
N ALA A 97 30.31 18.75 5.12
CA ALA A 97 29.06 19.50 5.31
C ALA A 97 27.98 19.01 4.34
N ASP A 98 26.71 19.11 4.75
CA ASP A 98 25.57 18.72 3.90
C ASP A 98 25.58 19.44 2.54
N THR A 99 26.11 20.66 2.51
CA THR A 99 26.30 21.43 1.27
C THR A 99 27.25 20.74 0.29
N ASP A 100 28.30 20.09 0.78
CA ASP A 100 29.28 19.40 -0.05
C ASP A 100 28.70 18.11 -0.62
N ILE A 101 27.92 17.39 0.21
CA ILE A 101 27.17 16.18 -0.20
C ILE A 101 26.17 16.55 -1.29
N TRP A 102 25.37 17.59 -1.08
CA TRP A 102 24.39 18.04 -2.06
C TRP A 102 25.03 18.58 -3.33
N GLU A 103 26.13 19.33 -3.26
CA GLU A 103 26.86 19.76 -4.45
C GLU A 103 27.32 18.58 -5.31
N ALA A 104 27.86 17.53 -4.67
CA ALA A 104 28.27 16.32 -5.37
C ALA A 104 27.09 15.63 -6.07
N VAL A 105 25.92 15.59 -5.42
CA VAL A 105 24.67 15.07 -6.00
C VAL A 105 24.22 15.91 -7.20
N PHE A 106 24.22 17.23 -7.10
CA PHE A 106 23.90 18.14 -8.20
C PHE A 106 24.79 17.90 -9.43
N ASN A 107 26.08 17.64 -9.21
CA ASN A 107 27.02 17.35 -10.30
C ASN A 107 26.66 16.05 -11.04
N ILE A 108 26.31 14.99 -10.30
CA ILE A 108 25.90 13.72 -10.90
C ILE A 108 24.66 13.91 -11.77
N ILE A 109 23.61 14.55 -11.26
CA ILE A 109 22.38 14.76 -12.04
C ILE A 109 22.64 15.60 -13.30
N ASN A 110 23.51 16.60 -13.23
CA ASN A 110 23.91 17.39 -14.40
C ASN A 110 24.66 16.55 -15.43
N SER A 111 25.64 15.75 -15.00
CA SER A 111 26.39 14.86 -15.90
C SER A 111 25.48 13.85 -16.59
N LEU A 112 24.51 13.27 -15.86
CA LEU A 112 23.53 12.34 -16.42
C LEU A 112 22.58 13.00 -17.42
N SER A 113 22.21 14.26 -17.17
CA SER A 113 21.37 15.04 -18.08
C SER A 113 22.09 15.40 -19.38
N ALA A 114 23.41 15.60 -19.33
CA ALA A 114 24.25 15.91 -20.49
C ALA A 114 24.48 14.69 -21.43
N LEU A 115 24.37 13.47 -20.89
CA LEU A 115 24.60 12.22 -21.65
C LEU A 115 23.40 11.77 -22.50
N THR A 116 22.26 12.49 -22.45
CA THR A 116 21.04 12.10 -23.16
C THR A 116 20.55 13.22 -24.11
N PRO A 117 20.90 13.20 -25.42
CA PRO A 117 20.14 13.95 -26.41
C PRO A 117 18.83 13.19 -26.67
N LEU A 118 17.72 13.71 -26.15
CA LEU A 118 16.40 13.10 -26.27
C LEU A 118 15.97 12.97 -27.75
N PRO A 119 15.66 11.77 -28.28
CA PRO A 119 14.77 11.67 -29.43
C PRO A 119 13.42 12.13 -28.92
N SER A 120 12.95 13.27 -29.45
CA SER A 120 11.62 13.79 -29.15
C SER A 120 10.58 12.75 -29.60
N SER A 121 10.16 11.86 -28.69
CA SER A 121 8.88 11.19 -28.84
C SER A 121 7.84 12.29 -28.75
N VAL A 122 7.15 12.55 -29.85
CA VAL A 122 5.95 13.39 -29.88
C VAL A 122 4.98 12.76 -28.88
N ALA A 123 5.00 13.27 -27.65
CA ALA A 123 3.98 12.96 -26.67
C ALA A 123 2.69 13.54 -27.23
N LEU A 124 1.79 12.67 -27.69
CA LEU A 124 0.40 13.03 -27.84
C LEU A 124 -0.04 13.53 -26.47
N LYS A 125 -0.20 14.85 -26.32
CA LYS A 125 -0.71 15.48 -25.10
C LYS A 125 -2.17 15.04 -24.93
N SER A 126 -2.39 13.85 -24.39
CA SER A 126 -3.69 13.48 -23.84
C SER A 126 -3.88 14.37 -22.60
N LYS A 127 -4.88 15.24 -22.64
CA LYS A 127 -5.23 16.15 -21.54
C LYS A 127 -5.81 15.44 -20.31
N GLU A 128 -5.73 14.11 -20.23
CA GLU A 128 -6.39 13.33 -19.19
C GLU A 128 -5.55 12.11 -18.80
N THR A 129 -4.51 12.34 -17.99
CA THR A 129 -4.09 11.50 -16.84
C THR A 129 -2.74 12.05 -16.37
N PRO A 130 -2.67 12.77 -15.24
CA PRO A 130 -1.39 13.02 -14.59
C PRO A 130 -0.74 11.67 -14.30
N SER A 131 0.50 11.45 -14.73
CA SER A 131 1.30 10.31 -14.31
C SER A 131 1.50 10.39 -12.81
N LYS A 132 0.67 9.66 -12.04
CA LYS A 132 0.91 9.51 -10.61
C LYS A 132 2.02 8.47 -10.41
N PRO A 133 2.97 8.69 -9.48
CA PRO A 133 3.87 7.64 -9.04
C PRO A 133 3.04 6.45 -8.53
N SER A 134 3.50 5.24 -8.85
CA SER A 134 2.79 3.99 -8.58
C SER A 134 3.76 2.96 -8.03
N SER A 135 3.44 2.43 -6.86
CA SER A 135 4.20 1.34 -6.22
C SER A 135 4.08 0.00 -6.98
N SER A 136 3.29 -0.07 -8.06
CA SER A 136 3.11 -1.28 -8.86
C SER A 136 4.39 -1.77 -9.55
N ARG A 137 5.36 -0.88 -9.76
CA ARG A 137 6.65 -1.20 -10.38
C ARG A 137 7.63 -1.91 -9.45
N LEU A 138 7.38 -1.85 -8.14
CA LEU A 138 8.27 -2.40 -7.13
C LEU A 138 8.23 -3.93 -7.13
N ALA A 139 9.42 -4.54 -7.06
CA ALA A 139 9.57 -5.97 -6.86
C ALA A 139 9.12 -6.38 -5.44
N ASP A 140 8.82 -7.66 -5.25
CA ASP A 140 8.33 -8.18 -3.96
C ASP A 140 9.39 -8.17 -2.86
N ASN A 141 10.66 -8.07 -3.23
CA ASN A 141 11.82 -8.04 -2.32
C ASN A 141 12.35 -6.62 -2.05
N GLU A 142 11.66 -5.57 -2.49
CA GLU A 142 12.07 -4.18 -2.23
C GLU A 142 12.05 -3.85 -0.73
N THR A 143 12.92 -2.91 -0.33
CA THR A 143 13.04 -2.54 1.08
C THR A 143 11.82 -1.75 1.57
N ARG A 144 11.57 -1.83 2.88
CA ARG A 144 10.47 -1.09 3.54
C ARG A 144 10.50 0.40 3.19
N VAL A 145 11.69 1.02 3.23
CA VAL A 145 11.87 2.46 3.00
C VAL A 145 11.45 2.85 1.58
N ILE A 146 11.84 2.06 0.58
CA ILE A 146 11.49 2.30 -0.84
C ILE A 146 9.98 2.14 -1.04
N VAL A 147 9.39 1.08 -0.47
CA VAL A 147 7.95 0.83 -0.57
C VAL A 147 7.14 1.94 0.07
N GLU A 148 7.51 2.39 1.28
CA GLU A 148 6.80 3.46 1.99
C GLU A 148 6.94 4.82 1.31
N ALA A 149 8.09 5.12 0.69
CA ALA A 149 8.30 6.32 -0.10
C ALA A 149 7.36 6.41 -1.31
N GLU A 150 7.28 5.35 -2.11
CA GLU A 150 6.40 5.27 -3.27
C GLU A 150 4.93 5.31 -2.86
N LEU A 151 4.56 4.56 -1.81
CA LEU A 151 3.22 4.59 -1.25
C LEU A 151 2.83 5.99 -0.78
N SER A 152 3.75 6.72 -0.13
CA SER A 152 3.50 8.08 0.34
C SER A 152 3.12 9.03 -0.80
N GLU A 153 3.78 8.93 -1.95
CA GLU A 153 3.43 9.77 -3.10
C GLU A 153 2.18 9.25 -3.84
N GLU A 154 1.99 7.92 -3.90
CA GLU A 154 0.80 7.28 -4.50
C GLU A 154 -0.51 7.73 -3.82
N ILE A 155 -0.52 7.77 -2.49
CA ILE A 155 -1.74 8.05 -1.69
C ILE A 155 -1.89 9.51 -1.26
N LYS A 156 -0.87 10.36 -1.48
CA LYS A 156 -0.74 11.73 -0.93
C LYS A 156 -1.99 12.60 -0.99
N ASN A 157 -2.74 12.51 -2.09
CA ASN A 157 -3.91 13.34 -2.36
C ASN A 157 -5.22 12.51 -2.35
N CYS A 158 -5.18 11.33 -1.73
CA CYS A 158 -6.22 10.30 -1.82
C CYS A 158 -6.60 9.78 -0.42
N ILE A 159 -6.41 10.60 0.63
CA ILE A 159 -6.74 10.26 2.02
C ILE A 159 -7.85 11.18 2.52
N PHE A 160 -8.97 10.60 2.95
CA PHE A 160 -10.13 11.34 3.44
C PHE A 160 -10.49 10.88 4.85
N ARG A 161 -10.23 11.69 5.87
CA ARG A 161 -10.51 11.31 7.27
C ARG A 161 -11.88 11.78 7.71
N ASN A 162 -12.47 11.04 8.64
CA ASN A 162 -13.75 11.40 9.28
C ASN A 162 -14.86 11.62 8.25
N VAL A 163 -15.04 10.64 7.36
CA VAL A 163 -16.08 10.68 6.33
C VAL A 163 -17.43 10.37 6.96
N GLU A 164 -18.41 11.23 6.71
CA GLU A 164 -19.78 11.07 7.16
C GLU A 164 -20.43 9.81 6.55
N GLY A 165 -21.27 9.10 7.30
CA GLY A 165 -21.93 7.88 6.84
C GLY A 165 -21.06 6.62 6.91
N PHE A 166 -19.82 6.69 7.39
CA PHE A 166 -18.90 5.54 7.46
C PHE A 166 -19.50 4.37 8.27
N TRP A 167 -20.05 4.65 9.44
CA TRP A 167 -20.57 3.60 10.33
C TRP A 167 -21.86 2.99 9.82
N GLU A 168 -22.71 3.81 9.21
CA GLU A 168 -23.96 3.43 8.59
C GLU A 168 -23.70 2.58 7.34
N LYS A 169 -22.61 2.85 6.61
CA LYS A 169 -22.25 2.08 5.42
C LYS A 169 -21.64 0.73 5.74
N PHE A 170 -20.69 0.66 6.69
CA PHE A 170 -19.84 -0.51 6.88
C PHE A 170 -20.12 -1.30 8.16
N PHE A 171 -20.78 -0.70 9.15
CA PHE A 171 -20.98 -1.29 10.47
C PHE A 171 -22.42 -1.11 10.97
N ASN A 172 -23.41 -1.02 10.08
CA ASN A 172 -24.80 -0.80 10.49
C ASN A 172 -25.30 -1.98 11.33
N SER A 173 -25.35 -1.76 12.65
CA SER A 173 -25.80 -2.81 13.56
C SER A 173 -27.31 -3.04 13.45
N GLU A 174 -28.10 -2.13 12.89
CA GLU A 174 -29.56 -2.32 12.79
C GLU A 174 -29.92 -3.43 11.79
N SER A 175 -29.07 -3.69 10.79
CA SER A 175 -29.26 -4.74 9.80
C SER A 175 -28.66 -6.09 10.22
N TRP A 176 -28.07 -6.19 11.41
CA TRP A 176 -27.42 -7.42 11.88
C TRP A 176 -28.43 -8.45 12.35
N CYS A 177 -28.11 -9.72 12.09
CA CYS A 177 -28.94 -10.85 12.54
C CYS A 177 -28.89 -10.99 14.08
N ILE A 178 -29.83 -11.76 14.64
CA ILE A 178 -29.95 -11.98 16.09
C ILE A 178 -28.61 -12.42 16.71
N LYS A 179 -27.90 -13.37 16.08
CA LYS A 179 -26.60 -13.85 16.57
C LYS A 179 -25.55 -12.74 16.67
N GLN A 180 -25.51 -11.83 15.70
CA GLN A 180 -24.58 -10.69 15.72
C GLN A 180 -24.97 -9.67 16.81
N GLN A 181 -26.25 -9.50 17.10
CA GLN A 181 -26.70 -8.68 18.23
C GLN A 181 -26.30 -9.29 19.57
N GLU A 182 -26.49 -10.61 19.74
CA GLU A 182 -26.07 -11.34 20.93
C GLU A 182 -24.56 -11.22 21.16
N MET A 183 -23.75 -11.33 20.09
CA MET A 183 -22.31 -11.08 20.15
C MET A 183 -21.99 -9.64 20.57
N LEU A 184 -22.71 -8.66 20.01
CA LEU A 184 -22.53 -7.24 20.34
C LEU A 184 -22.83 -6.95 21.81
N GLU A 185 -23.97 -7.46 22.31
CA GLU A 185 -24.36 -7.36 23.71
C GLU A 185 -23.35 -8.07 24.62
N GLY A 186 -22.92 -9.28 24.25
CA GLY A 186 -21.90 -10.06 24.93
C GLY A 186 -20.60 -9.29 25.10
N VAL A 187 -20.03 -8.77 24.01
CA VAL A 187 -18.80 -7.95 24.05
C VAL A 187 -18.98 -6.75 24.98
N LEU A 188 -20.13 -6.06 24.91
CA LEU A 188 -20.40 -4.89 25.76
C LEU A 188 -20.44 -5.20 27.26
N THR A 189 -20.74 -6.44 27.67
CA THR A 189 -20.67 -6.84 29.09
C THR A 189 -19.27 -6.72 29.68
N ALA A 190 -18.22 -6.74 28.85
CA ALA A 190 -16.84 -6.53 29.27
C ALA A 190 -16.49 -5.06 29.52
N HIS A 191 -17.45 -4.13 29.44
CA HIS A 191 -17.27 -2.73 29.76
C HIS A 191 -17.98 -2.36 31.07
N ASP A 192 -17.28 -1.71 32.01
CA ASP A 192 -17.81 -1.39 33.36
C ASP A 192 -18.64 -0.09 33.43
N GLY A 193 -18.92 0.50 32.27
CA GLY A 193 -19.59 1.80 32.12
C GLY A 193 -18.62 2.99 32.08
N LYS A 194 -17.35 2.82 32.46
CA LYS A 194 -16.30 3.85 32.35
C LYS A 194 -15.15 3.42 31.45
N LYS A 195 -14.78 2.15 31.48
CA LYS A 195 -13.67 1.58 30.70
C LYS A 195 -13.90 0.10 30.40
N TRP A 196 -13.09 -0.41 29.47
CA TRP A 196 -13.02 -1.82 29.16
C TRP A 196 -12.34 -2.55 30.31
N THR A 197 -13.02 -3.55 30.86
CA THR A 197 -12.46 -4.43 31.88
C THR A 197 -11.27 -5.18 31.29
N ALA A 198 -10.24 -5.38 32.10
CA ALA A 198 -8.96 -5.99 31.69
C ALA A 198 -8.18 -5.27 30.57
N PHE A 199 -8.62 -4.10 30.08
CA PHE A 199 -7.78 -3.29 29.20
C PHE A 199 -6.49 -2.87 29.94
N PRO A 200 -5.31 -3.04 29.32
CA PRO A 200 -4.04 -2.84 30.01
C PRO A 200 -3.80 -1.37 30.38
N LYS A 201 -3.20 -1.15 31.57
CA LYS A 201 -2.78 0.20 32.00
C LYS A 201 -1.70 0.79 31.09
N VAL A 202 -0.79 -0.07 30.61
CA VAL A 202 0.21 0.27 29.60
C VAL A 202 -0.15 -0.50 28.34
N PRO A 203 -0.68 0.17 27.30
CA PRO A 203 -1.21 -0.49 26.11
C PRO A 203 -0.09 -0.87 25.12
N ASP A 204 0.85 -1.67 25.59
CA ASP A 204 1.86 -2.31 24.72
C ASP A 204 1.21 -3.42 23.88
N GLU A 205 1.87 -3.83 22.79
CA GLU A 205 1.32 -4.75 21.80
C GLU A 205 0.82 -6.07 22.41
N LYS A 206 1.64 -6.75 23.22
CA LYS A 206 1.29 -8.06 23.79
C LYS A 206 0.12 -7.99 24.78
N PRO A 207 0.08 -7.09 25.77
CA PRO A 207 -1.08 -6.93 26.64
C PRO A 207 -2.37 -6.55 25.91
N VAL A 208 -2.29 -5.71 24.88
CA VAL A 208 -3.47 -5.33 24.08
C VAL A 208 -3.95 -6.51 23.25
N TRP A 209 -3.04 -7.27 22.65
CA TRP A 209 -3.34 -8.53 21.97
C TRP A 209 -4.06 -9.51 22.89
N ASP A 210 -3.51 -9.80 24.08
CA ASP A 210 -4.10 -10.75 25.02
C ASP A 210 -5.51 -10.34 25.45
N TRP A 211 -5.72 -9.03 25.63
CA TRP A 211 -7.03 -8.48 25.92
C TRP A 211 -8.02 -8.65 24.75
N LEU A 212 -7.62 -8.32 23.52
CA LEU A 212 -8.47 -8.51 22.33
C LEU A 212 -8.79 -9.98 22.09
N GLN A 213 -7.79 -10.87 22.22
CA GLN A 213 -7.96 -12.31 22.14
C GLN A 213 -8.97 -12.80 23.18
N SER A 214 -8.90 -12.31 24.41
CA SER A 214 -9.88 -12.67 25.46
C SER A 214 -11.30 -12.22 25.14
N LEU A 215 -11.50 -11.13 24.39
CA LEU A 215 -12.82 -10.71 23.95
C LEU A 215 -13.34 -11.62 22.84
N GLU A 216 -12.48 -11.97 21.89
CA GLU A 216 -12.83 -12.89 20.82
C GLU A 216 -13.21 -14.27 21.35
N GLU A 217 -12.37 -14.88 22.21
CA GLU A 217 -12.59 -16.21 22.77
C GLU A 217 -13.86 -16.30 23.62
N ARG A 218 -14.25 -15.21 24.31
CA ARG A 218 -15.43 -15.21 25.19
C ARG A 218 -16.73 -14.92 24.46
N PHE A 219 -16.69 -14.08 23.42
CA PHE A 219 -17.91 -13.50 22.85
C PHE A 219 -18.07 -13.72 21.34
N LEU A 220 -17.00 -14.12 20.64
CA LEU A 220 -16.96 -14.28 19.17
C LEU A 220 -16.42 -15.67 18.77
N ASP A 221 -16.51 -16.66 19.66
CA ASP A 221 -15.97 -18.01 19.46
C ASP A 221 -16.57 -18.71 18.21
N HIS A 222 -17.84 -18.45 17.92
CA HIS A 222 -18.57 -18.97 16.76
C HIS A 222 -18.53 -18.05 15.54
N ALA A 223 -17.80 -16.93 15.61
CA ALA A 223 -17.65 -16.05 14.46
C ALA A 223 -16.78 -16.71 13.36
N PRO A 224 -17.13 -16.51 12.07
CA PRO A 224 -16.44 -17.17 10.96
C PRO A 224 -15.01 -16.69 10.79
N TYR A 225 -14.66 -15.47 11.20
CA TYR A 225 -13.32 -14.92 11.03
C TYR A 225 -12.63 -14.71 12.37
N LYS A 226 -11.35 -15.02 12.41
CA LYS A 226 -10.56 -15.10 13.64
C LYS A 226 -9.51 -14.01 13.70
N LEU A 227 -9.36 -13.39 14.87
CA LEU A 227 -8.36 -12.39 15.10
C LEU A 227 -7.02 -13.09 15.34
N ASN A 228 -5.96 -12.60 14.69
CA ASN A 228 -4.63 -13.18 14.73
C ASN A 228 -3.58 -12.07 14.87
N THR A 229 -2.40 -12.47 15.32
CA THR A 229 -1.20 -11.62 15.40
C THR A 229 0.02 -12.41 14.91
N THR A 230 1.07 -11.70 14.53
CA THR A 230 2.38 -12.33 14.27
C THR A 230 3.40 -11.97 15.33
N ARG A 231 4.12 -12.98 15.80
CA ARG A 231 5.27 -12.86 16.71
C ARG A 231 6.53 -12.43 15.97
N THR A 232 6.66 -12.83 14.70
CA THR A 232 7.82 -12.49 13.86
C THR A 232 7.40 -12.28 12.41
N ALA A 233 8.20 -11.50 11.67
CA ALA A 233 7.99 -11.30 10.23
C ALA A 233 8.09 -12.58 9.39
N ASN A 234 8.62 -13.68 9.93
CA ASN A 234 8.78 -14.97 9.24
C ASN A 234 7.48 -15.79 9.19
N GLN A 235 6.46 -15.40 9.95
CA GLN A 235 5.18 -16.10 9.96
C GLN A 235 4.31 -15.77 8.73
N PHE A 236 4.56 -14.65 8.05
CA PHE A 236 3.95 -14.42 6.74
C PHE A 236 4.78 -15.05 5.62
N GLN A 237 4.08 -15.69 4.68
CA GLN A 237 4.68 -16.15 3.42
C GLN A 237 5.44 -15.01 2.74
N GLU A 238 6.56 -15.35 2.10
CA GLU A 238 7.44 -14.40 1.41
C GLU A 238 8.06 -13.31 2.33
N ARG A 239 7.99 -13.48 3.67
CA ARG A 239 8.54 -12.54 4.66
C ARG A 239 8.04 -11.11 4.46
N LYS A 240 6.76 -10.95 4.10
CA LYS A 240 6.08 -9.65 3.84
C LYS A 240 5.86 -8.78 5.09
N GLY A 241 6.71 -8.94 6.11
CA GLY A 241 6.69 -8.19 7.37
C GLY A 241 5.81 -8.80 8.45
N GLN A 242 5.93 -8.24 9.65
CA GLN A 242 5.08 -8.53 10.80
C GLN A 242 3.82 -7.67 10.71
N VAL A 243 2.65 -8.28 10.93
CA VAL A 243 1.36 -7.59 11.07
C VAL A 243 0.95 -7.70 12.54
N ASP A 244 0.62 -6.56 13.15
CA ASP A 244 0.28 -6.51 14.58
C ASP A 244 -1.04 -7.24 14.85
N LEU A 245 -2.07 -6.95 14.06
CA LEU A 245 -3.39 -7.57 14.16
C LEU A 245 -3.97 -7.84 12.77
N PHE A 246 -4.69 -8.93 12.60
CA PHE A 246 -5.47 -9.15 11.38
C PHE A 246 -6.62 -10.13 11.62
N PHE A 247 -7.71 -9.96 10.88
CA PHE A 247 -8.73 -10.99 10.77
C PHE A 247 -8.47 -11.82 9.52
N GLN A 248 -8.68 -13.13 9.62
CA GLN A 248 -8.63 -14.03 8.47
C GLN A 248 -9.70 -15.12 8.59
N ARG A 249 -9.92 -15.84 7.48
CA ARG A 249 -10.65 -17.11 7.51
C ARG A 249 -9.88 -18.12 8.40
N PRO A 250 -10.55 -19.06 9.08
CA PRO A 250 -9.88 -20.04 9.91
C PRO A 250 -8.92 -20.85 9.04
N ALA A 251 -7.66 -20.96 9.47
CA ALA A 251 -6.67 -21.74 8.75
C ALA A 251 -7.03 -23.23 8.80
N ALA A 252 -6.68 -23.98 7.75
CA ALA A 252 -6.67 -25.44 7.83
C ALA A 252 -5.69 -25.88 8.93
N GLU A 253 -6.05 -26.90 9.71
CA GLU A 253 -5.22 -27.39 10.82
C GLU A 253 -3.78 -27.69 10.36
N GLY A 254 -2.78 -27.15 11.09
CA GLY A 254 -1.37 -27.47 10.90
C GLY A 254 -0.53 -26.47 10.07
N SER A 255 -1.07 -25.33 9.61
CA SER A 255 -0.25 -24.29 8.98
C SER A 255 0.24 -23.24 9.97
N ASP A 256 1.55 -23.25 10.27
CA ASP A 256 2.21 -22.21 11.08
C ASP A 256 2.48 -20.90 10.32
N LYS A 257 2.13 -20.85 9.02
CA LYS A 257 2.35 -19.68 8.15
C LYS A 257 1.04 -19.05 7.70
N PHE A 258 1.03 -17.72 7.74
CA PHE A 258 -0.05 -16.87 7.24
C PHE A 258 0.21 -16.42 5.81
N SER A 259 -0.86 -16.17 5.07
CA SER A 259 -0.83 -15.63 3.71
C SER A 259 -1.73 -14.41 3.61
N TYR A 260 -1.30 -13.36 2.90
CA TYR A 260 -2.18 -12.22 2.61
C TYR A 260 -3.37 -12.61 1.71
N LYS A 261 -3.37 -13.82 1.13
CA LYS A 261 -4.54 -14.39 0.45
C LYS A 261 -5.73 -14.61 1.39
N ASP A 262 -5.45 -14.88 2.67
CA ASP A 262 -6.46 -15.24 3.66
C ASP A 262 -6.82 -14.07 4.59
N VAL A 263 -6.02 -13.00 4.57
CA VAL A 263 -6.21 -11.79 5.39
C VAL A 263 -7.41 -10.98 4.90
N LEU A 264 -8.36 -10.74 5.78
CA LEU A 264 -9.58 -9.97 5.53
C LEU A 264 -9.50 -8.54 6.06
N VAL A 265 -8.91 -8.34 7.24
CA VAL A 265 -8.78 -7.02 7.87
C VAL A 265 -7.36 -6.87 8.41
N VAL A 266 -6.77 -5.68 8.32
CA VAL A 266 -5.45 -5.39 8.89
C VAL A 266 -5.56 -4.37 10.01
N GLY A 267 -4.93 -4.64 11.14
CA GLY A 267 -4.86 -3.75 12.30
C GLY A 267 -3.42 -3.42 12.69
N GLU A 268 -3.20 -2.16 13.07
CA GLU A 268 -1.92 -1.68 13.58
C GLU A 268 -2.07 -1.26 15.05
N LEU A 269 -1.12 -1.66 15.90
CA LEU A 269 -1.09 -1.31 17.33
C LEU A 269 0.03 -0.30 17.62
N LYS A 270 -0.28 0.70 18.44
CA LYS A 270 0.72 1.63 18.97
C LYS A 270 0.45 1.93 20.44
N ARG A 271 1.53 2.06 21.21
CA ARG A 271 1.46 2.34 22.65
C ARG A 271 0.74 3.66 22.98
N SER A 272 0.90 4.68 22.16
CA SER A 272 0.29 5.99 22.39
C SER A 272 -0.21 6.61 21.10
N TYR A 273 -1.21 7.48 21.24
CA TYR A 273 -1.66 8.33 20.16
C TYR A 273 -0.74 9.54 20.05
N ASP A 274 0.06 9.56 18.98
CA ASP A 274 0.97 10.65 18.65
C ASP A 274 0.68 11.12 17.22
N THR A 275 0.18 12.34 17.08
CA THR A 275 -0.13 12.94 15.77
C THR A 275 1.12 13.15 14.92
N GLY A 276 2.29 13.36 15.52
CA GLY A 276 3.57 13.47 14.81
C GLY A 276 3.98 12.17 14.13
N ARG A 277 3.54 11.02 14.66
CA ARG A 277 3.78 9.69 14.10
C ARG A 277 2.68 9.18 13.18
N PHE A 278 1.62 9.96 12.96
CA PHE A 278 0.49 9.56 12.12
C PHE A 278 0.93 9.06 10.75
N LYS A 279 1.79 9.82 10.05
CA LYS A 279 2.27 9.46 8.71
C LYS A 279 2.98 8.11 8.70
N ALA A 280 3.90 7.88 9.64
CA ALA A 280 4.65 6.63 9.74
C ALA A 280 3.73 5.43 10.03
N ASN A 281 2.83 5.58 11.01
CA ASN A 281 1.88 4.52 11.37
C ASN A 281 0.91 4.20 10.22
N PHE A 282 0.43 5.25 9.54
CA PHE A 282 -0.46 5.11 8.40
C PHE A 282 0.22 4.44 7.21
N LEU A 283 1.48 4.78 6.91
CA LEU A 283 2.25 4.13 5.85
C LEU A 283 2.54 2.66 6.14
N GLN A 284 2.78 2.31 7.41
CA GLN A 284 2.92 0.91 7.82
C GLN A 284 1.63 0.11 7.57
N LEU A 285 0.48 0.65 7.99
CA LEU A 285 -0.82 0.05 7.70
C LEU A 285 -1.07 -0.08 6.18
N THR A 286 -0.75 0.98 5.44
CA THR A 286 -0.89 1.06 3.97
C THR A 286 -0.04 -0.01 3.27
N ARG A 287 1.17 -0.30 3.76
CA ARG A 287 2.04 -1.36 3.22
C ARG A 287 1.39 -2.73 3.31
N HIS A 288 0.75 -3.04 4.44
CA HIS A 288 0.01 -4.29 4.63
C HIS A 288 -1.21 -4.38 3.72
N VAL A 289 -1.96 -3.28 3.57
CA VAL A 289 -3.07 -3.19 2.62
C VAL A 289 -2.61 -3.41 1.18
N ARG A 290 -1.47 -2.84 0.78
CA ARG A 290 -0.87 -3.10 -0.54
C ARG A 290 -0.58 -4.58 -0.74
N SER A 291 -0.09 -5.28 0.28
CA SER A 291 0.14 -6.73 0.25
C SER A 291 -1.17 -7.52 0.11
N VAL A 292 -2.23 -7.12 0.81
CA VAL A 292 -3.59 -7.69 0.64
C VAL A 292 -4.05 -7.54 -0.82
N PHE A 293 -3.99 -6.34 -1.39
CA PHE A 293 -4.38 -6.12 -2.78
C PHE A 293 -3.50 -6.87 -3.79
N ALA A 294 -2.23 -7.09 -3.49
CA ALA A 294 -1.35 -7.85 -4.37
C ALA A 294 -1.74 -9.34 -4.40
N ASP A 295 -2.08 -9.92 -3.26
CA ASP A 295 -2.41 -11.34 -3.12
C ASP A 295 -3.91 -11.64 -3.34
N GLN A 296 -4.75 -10.61 -3.28
CA GLN A 296 -6.18 -10.62 -3.62
C GLN A 296 -6.46 -9.57 -4.71
N PRO A 297 -6.00 -9.79 -5.95
CA PRO A 297 -5.94 -8.74 -6.98
C PRO A 297 -7.30 -8.22 -7.46
N THR A 298 -8.36 -9.02 -7.34
CA THR A 298 -9.74 -8.64 -7.70
C THR A 298 -10.52 -8.03 -6.52
N ARG A 299 -9.90 -7.91 -5.35
CA ARG A 299 -10.54 -7.31 -4.18
C ARG A 299 -10.94 -5.85 -4.44
N ARG A 300 -12.16 -5.49 -4.05
CA ARG A 300 -12.74 -4.15 -4.26
C ARG A 300 -12.20 -3.15 -3.24
N PHE A 301 -12.25 -3.51 -1.95
CA PHE A 301 -11.71 -2.69 -0.88
C PHE A 301 -11.24 -3.55 0.30
N VAL A 302 -10.38 -2.96 1.14
CA VAL A 302 -9.77 -3.59 2.31
C VAL A 302 -10.15 -2.79 3.54
N HIS A 303 -10.68 -3.49 4.54
CA HIS A 303 -10.86 -2.95 5.88
C HIS A 303 -9.54 -2.93 6.62
N ALA A 304 -9.29 -1.83 7.33
CA ALA A 304 -8.12 -1.68 8.17
C ALA A 304 -8.44 -0.85 9.41
N PHE A 305 -7.60 -0.91 10.44
CA PHE A 305 -7.74 -0.05 11.61
C PHE A 305 -6.40 0.23 12.27
N SER A 306 -6.36 1.30 13.06
CA SER A 306 -5.25 1.59 13.97
C SER A 306 -5.79 1.75 15.39
N LEU A 307 -5.15 1.12 16.37
CA LEU A 307 -5.42 1.31 17.80
C LEU A 307 -4.15 1.83 18.49
N CYS A 308 -4.16 3.13 18.81
CA CYS A 308 -3.06 3.86 19.40
C CYS A 308 -3.43 4.23 20.84
N GLY A 309 -2.93 3.47 21.82
CA GLY A 309 -3.41 3.55 23.20
C GLY A 309 -4.91 3.22 23.27
N CYS A 310 -5.74 4.17 23.71
CA CYS A 310 -7.20 4.04 23.71
C CYS A 310 -7.89 4.68 22.50
N LYS A 311 -7.13 5.26 21.56
CA LYS A 311 -7.67 5.90 20.35
C LYS A 311 -7.68 4.92 19.20
N MET A 312 -8.86 4.69 18.64
CA MET A 312 -9.05 3.83 17.47
C MET A 312 -9.52 4.65 16.27
N GLU A 313 -9.10 4.26 15.08
CA GLU A 313 -9.61 4.80 13.81
C GLU A 313 -9.75 3.63 12.83
N LEU A 314 -10.94 3.50 12.23
CA LEU A 314 -11.23 2.49 11.21
C LEU A 314 -11.03 3.10 9.84
N TRP A 315 -10.57 2.29 8.91
CA TRP A 315 -10.18 2.68 7.56
C TRP A 315 -10.77 1.73 6.54
N ILE A 316 -11.13 2.27 5.38
CA ILE A 316 -11.34 1.51 4.15
C ILE A 316 -10.34 2.01 3.14
N PHE A 317 -9.69 1.07 2.47
CA PHE A 317 -8.83 1.33 1.32
C PHE A 317 -9.48 0.72 0.08
N ASP A 318 -9.74 1.52 -0.94
CA ASP A 318 -10.18 1.05 -2.25
C ASP A 318 -9.10 1.39 -3.31
N ARG A 319 -9.45 1.26 -4.59
CA ARG A 319 -8.52 1.60 -5.68
C ARG A 319 -8.39 3.11 -5.95
N SER A 320 -9.18 3.93 -5.25
CA SER A 320 -9.15 5.40 -5.33
C SER A 320 -8.35 6.03 -4.18
N GLY A 321 -8.18 5.33 -3.06
CA GLY A 321 -7.45 5.82 -1.90
C GLY A 321 -7.90 5.21 -0.59
N ALA A 322 -7.80 6.00 0.48
CA ALA A 322 -8.16 5.60 1.83
C ALA A 322 -9.15 6.59 2.44
N TYR A 323 -10.13 6.09 3.18
CA TYR A 323 -11.04 6.91 3.95
C TYR A 323 -11.38 6.32 5.31
N SER A 324 -11.63 7.18 6.30
CA SER A 324 -11.73 6.76 7.70
C SER A 324 -13.01 7.14 8.42
N SER A 325 -13.27 6.41 9.51
CA SER A 325 -14.33 6.69 10.48
C SER A 325 -14.13 7.97 11.29
N GLY A 326 -12.94 8.57 11.21
CA GLY A 326 -12.45 9.49 12.23
C GLY A 326 -12.03 8.76 13.51
N THR A 327 -11.18 9.41 14.30
CA THR A 327 -10.65 8.83 15.53
C THR A 327 -11.71 8.86 16.64
N PHE A 328 -11.82 7.78 17.41
CA PHE A 328 -12.66 7.71 18.60
C PHE A 328 -11.91 7.07 19.77
N ASP A 329 -12.40 7.33 20.98
CA ASP A 329 -11.88 6.72 22.20
C ASP A 329 -12.68 5.47 22.54
N ILE A 330 -11.99 4.33 22.69
CA ILE A 330 -12.68 3.06 22.93
C ILE A 330 -13.38 3.00 24.28
N HIS A 331 -12.92 3.74 25.30
CA HIS A 331 -13.53 3.74 26.63
C HIS A 331 -14.78 4.61 26.67
N SER A 332 -14.73 5.81 26.08
CA SER A 332 -15.91 6.68 26.05
C SER A 332 -16.93 6.28 24.98
N LYS A 333 -16.52 5.54 23.95
CA LYS A 333 -17.40 5.03 22.89
C LYS A 333 -17.31 3.50 22.75
N PRO A 334 -17.69 2.72 23.78
CA PRO A 334 -17.52 1.26 23.77
C PRO A 334 -18.34 0.57 22.68
N LYS A 335 -19.55 1.08 22.38
CA LYS A 335 -20.38 0.55 21.29
C LYS A 335 -19.67 0.59 19.93
N MET A 336 -18.78 1.56 19.69
CA MET A 336 -18.04 1.64 18.43
C MET A 336 -16.96 0.56 18.33
N LEU A 337 -16.21 0.31 19.41
CA LEU A 337 -15.24 -0.81 19.43
C LEU A 337 -15.98 -2.15 19.28
N ALA A 338 -17.04 -2.37 20.05
CA ALA A 338 -17.79 -3.62 20.01
C ALA A 338 -18.37 -3.88 18.61
N ARG A 339 -18.94 -2.83 17.97
CA ARG A 339 -19.41 -2.91 16.58
C ARG A 339 -18.28 -3.25 15.59
N ALA A 340 -17.11 -2.64 15.76
CA ALA A 340 -15.96 -2.93 14.90
C ALA A 340 -15.54 -4.40 15.01
N LEU A 341 -15.39 -4.93 16.23
CA LEU A 341 -14.98 -6.32 16.47
C LEU A 341 -15.99 -7.33 15.93
N VAL A 342 -17.28 -7.16 16.24
CA VAL A 342 -18.34 -8.03 15.73
C VAL A 342 -18.43 -7.94 14.21
N GLY A 343 -18.38 -6.73 13.65
CA GLY A 343 -18.40 -6.52 12.20
C GLY A 343 -17.25 -7.24 11.51
N TYR A 344 -16.01 -7.01 11.95
CA TYR A 344 -14.84 -7.67 11.36
C TYR A 344 -14.85 -9.19 11.50
N ALA A 345 -15.43 -9.72 12.57
CA ALA A 345 -15.51 -11.14 12.79
C ALA A 345 -16.63 -11.83 11.97
N THR A 346 -17.64 -11.08 11.50
CA THR A 346 -18.90 -11.68 10.99
C THR A 346 -19.47 -11.11 9.69
N MET A 347 -18.98 -9.97 9.17
CA MET A 347 -19.55 -9.36 7.96
C MET A 347 -19.42 -10.28 6.73
N ASP A 348 -20.37 -10.24 5.81
CA ASP A 348 -20.32 -11.07 4.60
C ASP A 348 -19.18 -10.64 3.64
N ASP A 349 -18.90 -11.49 2.66
CA ASP A 349 -17.84 -11.28 1.67
C ASP A 349 -18.03 -9.95 0.88
N ASP A 350 -19.27 -9.50 0.63
CA ASP A 350 -19.54 -8.22 -0.04
C ASP A 350 -19.17 -7.03 0.84
N THR A 351 -19.61 -7.03 2.09
CA THR A 351 -19.32 -6.00 3.09
C THR A 351 -17.83 -5.98 3.46
N MET A 352 -17.16 -7.14 3.39
CA MET A 352 -15.71 -7.29 3.57
C MET A 352 -14.88 -6.74 2.39
N GLY A 353 -15.55 -6.43 1.28
CA GLY A 353 -14.94 -5.87 0.07
C GLY A 353 -14.29 -6.91 -0.83
N LEU A 354 -14.62 -8.19 -0.68
CA LEU A 354 -14.18 -9.25 -1.59
C LEU A 354 -14.86 -9.11 -2.96
N ASP A 355 -14.29 -9.81 -3.93
CA ASP A 355 -14.85 -9.88 -5.28
C ASP A 355 -16.15 -10.70 -5.26
N THR A 356 -17.17 -10.20 -5.96
CA THR A 356 -18.50 -10.84 -6.07
C THR A 356 -18.79 -11.36 -7.48
N PHE A 357 -17.86 -11.19 -8.42
CA PHE A 357 -18.00 -11.60 -9.82
C PHE A 357 -17.36 -12.96 -10.10
N ILE A 358 -16.43 -13.39 -9.25
CA ILE A 358 -15.69 -14.62 -9.37
C ILE A 358 -16.28 -15.66 -8.43
N GLU A 359 -16.87 -16.68 -9.03
CA GLU A 359 -17.39 -17.84 -8.32
C GLU A 359 -16.28 -18.87 -8.10
N GLN A 360 -16.25 -19.49 -6.92
CA GLN A 360 -15.43 -20.67 -6.68
C GLN A 360 -16.28 -21.93 -6.73
N GLN A 361 -15.91 -22.88 -7.57
CA GLN A 361 -16.54 -24.20 -7.67
C GLN A 361 -15.49 -25.26 -7.99
N ASP A 362 -15.51 -26.36 -7.24
CA ASP A 362 -14.61 -27.52 -7.42
C ASP A 362 -13.11 -27.13 -7.45
N GLY A 363 -12.71 -26.15 -6.64
CA GLY A 363 -11.33 -25.64 -6.60
C GLY A 363 -10.94 -24.74 -7.78
N HIS A 364 -11.87 -24.45 -8.69
CA HIS A 364 -11.69 -23.58 -9.83
C HIS A 364 -12.43 -22.25 -9.65
N ARG A 365 -11.94 -21.22 -10.34
CA ARG A 365 -12.54 -19.88 -10.36
C ARG A 365 -13.24 -19.65 -11.68
N TYR A 366 -14.44 -19.09 -11.64
CA TYR A 366 -15.24 -18.81 -12.82
C TYR A 366 -15.74 -17.38 -12.82
N VAL A 367 -15.91 -16.81 -14.01
CA VAL A 367 -16.63 -15.55 -14.20
C VAL A 367 -17.76 -15.76 -15.20
N THR A 368 -18.90 -15.14 -14.93
CA THR A 368 -20.07 -15.17 -15.82
C THR A 368 -20.20 -13.80 -16.50
N LEU A 369 -20.18 -13.81 -17.83
CA LEU A 369 -20.16 -12.62 -18.70
C LEU A 369 -21.16 -12.74 -19.84
N ASP A 370 -21.62 -11.61 -20.36
CA ASP A 370 -22.53 -11.57 -21.51
C ASP A 370 -21.74 -11.58 -22.82
N ASP A 371 -22.04 -12.54 -23.69
CA ASP A 371 -21.46 -12.62 -25.03
C ASP A 371 -22.00 -11.51 -25.97
N ALA A 372 -21.53 -11.49 -27.21
CA ALA A 372 -21.98 -10.52 -28.21
C ALA A 372 -23.51 -10.54 -28.49
N ASN A 373 -24.20 -11.64 -28.18
CA ASN A 373 -25.64 -11.81 -28.34
C ASN A 373 -26.41 -11.57 -27.02
N GLY A 374 -25.75 -11.17 -25.94
CA GLY A 374 -26.35 -11.00 -24.63
C GLY A 374 -26.67 -12.32 -23.92
N LYS A 375 -26.05 -13.43 -24.36
CA LYS A 375 -26.17 -14.71 -23.68
C LYS A 375 -25.09 -14.81 -22.60
N GLU A 376 -25.51 -15.17 -21.38
CA GLU A 376 -24.58 -15.45 -20.29
C GLU A 376 -23.70 -16.66 -20.64
N THR A 377 -22.40 -16.46 -20.51
CA THR A 377 -21.36 -17.47 -20.74
C THR A 377 -20.42 -17.51 -19.54
N ARG A 378 -20.05 -18.72 -19.14
CA ARG A 378 -19.20 -18.96 -17.96
C ARG A 378 -17.80 -19.32 -18.42
N HIS A 379 -16.80 -18.63 -17.88
CA HIS A 379 -15.39 -18.76 -18.26
C HIS A 379 -14.55 -19.15 -17.05
N ARG A 380 -13.78 -20.23 -17.16
CA ARG A 380 -12.85 -20.66 -16.11
C ARG A 380 -11.58 -19.82 -16.15
N LEU A 381 -11.19 -19.28 -14.99
CA LEU A 381 -9.96 -18.50 -14.80
C LEU A 381 -8.82 -19.42 -14.36
N ASP A 382 -7.82 -19.60 -15.22
CA ASP A 382 -6.72 -20.53 -14.99
C ASP A 382 -5.50 -19.81 -14.42
N ARG A 383 -4.75 -19.09 -15.26
CA ARG A 383 -3.44 -18.51 -14.89
C ARG A 383 -3.52 -17.00 -14.71
N LEU A 384 -3.02 -16.50 -13.58
CA LEU A 384 -2.84 -15.06 -13.38
C LEU A 384 -1.72 -14.54 -14.30
N MET A 385 -2.04 -13.63 -15.21
CA MET A 385 -1.08 -13.02 -16.15
C MET A 385 -0.55 -11.69 -15.64
N ILE A 386 -1.46 -10.81 -15.18
CA ILE A 386 -1.14 -9.45 -14.77
C ILE A 386 -1.89 -9.16 -13.46
N ARG A 387 -1.20 -8.54 -12.50
CA ARG A 387 -1.80 -7.92 -11.31
C ARG A 387 -1.11 -6.60 -11.02
N GLN A 388 -1.88 -5.55 -10.74
CA GLN A 388 -1.33 -4.28 -10.27
C GLN A 388 -1.11 -4.30 -8.74
N LYS A 389 0.15 -4.14 -8.32
CA LYS A 389 0.56 -4.10 -6.91
C LYS A 389 0.61 -2.66 -6.37
N ALA A 390 -0.50 -1.96 -6.45
CA ALA A 390 -0.69 -0.60 -5.96
C ALA A 390 -2.07 -0.47 -5.31
N ILE A 391 -2.26 0.56 -4.50
CA ILE A 391 -3.55 0.95 -3.92
C ILE A 391 -4.25 1.87 -4.90
N VAL A 392 -3.72 3.09 -5.11
CA VAL A 392 -4.38 4.09 -5.96
C VAL A 392 -4.08 3.80 -7.42
N CYS A 393 -4.94 3.01 -8.06
CA CYS A 393 -4.73 2.50 -9.41
C CYS A 393 -6.05 2.06 -10.05
N ARG A 394 -5.98 1.38 -11.19
CA ARG A 394 -7.16 0.72 -11.79
C ARG A 394 -7.36 -0.70 -11.27
N GLY A 395 -6.45 -1.23 -10.44
CA GLY A 395 -6.50 -2.62 -9.99
C GLY A 395 -6.51 -3.62 -11.14
N THR A 396 -5.90 -3.27 -12.29
CA THR A 396 -5.99 -4.11 -13.49
C THR A 396 -5.44 -5.50 -13.20
N THR A 397 -6.30 -6.49 -13.42
CA THR A 397 -5.99 -7.90 -13.21
C THR A 397 -6.38 -8.69 -14.44
N CYS A 398 -5.46 -9.47 -14.99
CA CYS A 398 -5.71 -10.29 -16.17
C CYS A 398 -5.47 -11.76 -15.84
N TYR A 399 -6.42 -12.60 -16.20
CA TYR A 399 -6.30 -14.05 -16.16
C TYR A 399 -6.37 -14.62 -17.57
N GLU A 400 -5.55 -15.62 -17.82
CA GLU A 400 -5.76 -16.55 -18.93
C GLU A 400 -6.94 -17.46 -18.57
N THR A 401 -7.83 -17.66 -19.53
CA THR A 401 -8.97 -18.57 -19.41
C THR A 401 -8.66 -19.93 -20.03
N GLN A 402 -9.48 -20.93 -19.72
CA GLN A 402 -9.34 -22.28 -20.30
C GLN A 402 -9.36 -22.27 -21.84
N ASP A 403 -10.10 -21.35 -22.45
CA ASP A 403 -10.23 -21.23 -23.91
C ASP A 403 -9.17 -20.32 -24.55
N SER A 404 -8.06 -20.08 -23.85
CA SER A 404 -6.96 -19.19 -24.30
C SER A 404 -7.39 -17.73 -24.56
N HIS A 405 -8.53 -17.29 -24.02
CA HIS A 405 -8.89 -15.87 -23.91
C HIS A 405 -8.24 -15.22 -22.69
N VAL A 406 -8.26 -13.89 -22.65
CA VAL A 406 -7.84 -13.09 -21.49
C VAL A 406 -9.06 -12.47 -20.83
N ALA A 407 -9.34 -12.85 -19.59
CA ALA A 407 -10.32 -12.17 -18.74
C ALA A 407 -9.65 -11.00 -18.03
N LYS A 408 -10.13 -9.79 -18.28
CA LYS A 408 -9.59 -8.55 -17.70
C LYS A 408 -10.59 -7.93 -16.73
N PHE A 409 -10.11 -7.65 -15.52
CA PHE A 409 -10.81 -6.94 -14.47
C PHE A 409 -10.14 -5.59 -14.26
N SER A 410 -10.91 -4.52 -14.15
CA SER A 410 -10.37 -3.20 -13.84
C SER A 410 -11.41 -2.30 -13.20
N TRP A 411 -10.97 -1.52 -12.21
CA TRP A 411 -11.69 -0.39 -11.67
C TRP A 411 -11.66 0.77 -12.67
N THR A 412 -12.84 1.16 -13.15
CA THR A 412 -13.01 2.25 -14.10
C THR A 412 -13.82 3.37 -13.49
N SER A 413 -13.43 4.63 -13.77
CA SER A 413 -14.30 5.76 -13.45
C SER A 413 -15.50 5.73 -14.39
N ASP A 414 -16.67 5.93 -13.80
CA ASP A 414 -17.95 6.25 -14.43
C ASP A 414 -17.89 7.38 -15.47
N LYS A 415 -16.92 8.29 -15.36
CA LYS A 415 -16.70 9.40 -16.31
C LYS A 415 -16.01 8.96 -17.60
N ARG A 416 -15.50 7.74 -17.70
CA ARG A 416 -14.81 7.24 -18.90
C ARG A 416 -15.75 6.34 -19.72
N LYS A 417 -15.58 6.41 -21.04
CA LYS A 417 -16.17 5.41 -21.95
C LYS A 417 -15.65 4.02 -21.61
N LEU A 418 -16.55 3.03 -21.67
CA LEU A 418 -16.19 1.64 -21.44
C LEU A 418 -15.21 1.16 -22.51
N GLU A 419 -14.17 0.43 -22.11
CA GLU A 419 -13.14 -0.09 -23.02
C GLU A 419 -13.72 -0.97 -24.13
N VAL A 420 -14.87 -1.60 -23.88
CA VAL A 420 -15.59 -2.42 -24.85
C VAL A 420 -15.98 -1.64 -26.12
N GLU A 421 -16.32 -0.36 -26.01
CA GLU A 421 -16.79 0.45 -27.14
C GLU A 421 -15.72 0.63 -28.23
N PRO A 422 -14.51 1.15 -27.93
CA PRO A 422 -13.47 1.30 -28.95
C PRO A 422 -12.97 -0.05 -29.49
N LEU A 423 -13.00 -1.13 -28.69
CA LEU A 423 -12.61 -2.47 -29.16
C LEU A 423 -13.61 -3.02 -30.19
N LYS A 424 -14.92 -2.89 -29.92
CA LYS A 424 -15.98 -3.26 -30.88
C LYS A 424 -15.89 -2.42 -32.16
N GLN A 425 -15.57 -1.12 -32.03
CA GLN A 425 -15.37 -0.25 -33.19
C GLN A 425 -14.16 -0.68 -34.04
N ALA A 426 -13.03 -1.01 -33.40
CA ALA A 426 -11.84 -1.48 -34.10
C ALA A 426 -12.09 -2.80 -34.86
N GLU A 427 -12.85 -3.71 -34.27
CA GLU A 427 -13.29 -4.95 -34.92
C GLU A 427 -14.17 -4.67 -36.14
N ALA A 428 -15.19 -3.80 -36.01
CA ALA A 428 -16.07 -3.41 -37.12
C ALA A 428 -15.31 -2.75 -38.28
N MET A 429 -14.21 -2.05 -37.99
CA MET A 429 -13.33 -1.44 -39.00
C MET A 429 -12.27 -2.40 -39.54
N GLY A 430 -12.23 -3.66 -39.09
CA GLY A 430 -11.28 -4.67 -39.55
C GLY A 430 -9.82 -4.37 -39.19
N VAL A 431 -9.59 -3.63 -38.09
CA VAL A 431 -8.23 -3.25 -37.67
C VAL A 431 -7.45 -4.49 -37.22
N LYS A 432 -6.31 -4.73 -37.86
CA LYS A 432 -5.44 -5.88 -37.54
C LYS A 432 -4.60 -5.61 -36.28
N GLY A 433 -4.36 -6.66 -35.49
CA GLY A 433 -3.50 -6.60 -34.31
C GLY A 433 -4.16 -6.06 -33.03
N VAL A 434 -5.47 -5.78 -33.06
CA VAL A 434 -6.25 -5.36 -31.89
C VAL A 434 -6.99 -6.56 -31.31
N VAL A 435 -7.08 -6.62 -29.98
CA VAL A 435 -7.84 -7.66 -29.28
C VAL A 435 -9.33 -7.54 -29.58
N ARG A 436 -10.03 -8.68 -29.66
CA ARG A 436 -11.47 -8.74 -29.88
C ARG A 436 -12.20 -9.02 -28.57
N VAL A 437 -13.36 -8.39 -28.39
CA VAL A 437 -14.20 -8.64 -27.22
C VAL A 437 -15.05 -9.88 -27.49
N VAL A 438 -14.91 -10.88 -26.63
CA VAL A 438 -15.71 -12.11 -26.71
C VAL A 438 -16.94 -12.01 -25.81
N ALA A 439 -16.77 -11.49 -24.60
CA ALA A 439 -17.82 -11.24 -23.62
C ALA A 439 -17.42 -10.09 -22.70
N HIS A 440 -18.40 -9.40 -22.08
CA HIS A 440 -18.16 -8.29 -21.13
C HIS A 440 -19.34 -8.10 -20.18
N ARG A 441 -19.15 -7.37 -19.09
CA ARG A 441 -20.19 -6.99 -18.13
C ARG A 441 -19.90 -5.61 -17.54
#